data_AF-A0A4Q0A426-F1
#
_entry.id   AF-A0A4Q0A426-F1
#
_cell.length_a   1.000
_cell.length_b   1.000
_cell.length_c   1.000
_cell.angle_alpha   90.00
_cell.angle_beta   90.00
_cell.angle_gamma   90.00
#
_symmetry.space_group_name_H-M   'P 1'
#
loop_
_entity.id
_entity.type
_entity.pdbx_description
1 polymer ?
#
loop_
_entity_poly.entity_id
_entity_poly.type
_entity_poly.pdbx_seq_one_letter_code
_entity_poly.pdbx_strand_id
1 'polypeptide(L)'
;MVSPTRILFVALASCLSAASAHFALAPSTVASNSSGLVAVRVGHGCDGAATTAVTVLIPVGITSVRPSYVPGWNTTITTRPSSATSANTFTDNISKQTYTGGNGLAASATTAAASSGHQHRRATAEDTTVDTITWSGGNIPDDAYFDFFMKLTTPAAETTLYFPVIQVCGDNSSDWFETAATTSGTMEYPVPTLKITAAQASSVSAGVLSTLPSGAMVATAIAASLFSLHLVSA
;
A
#
# COMPACT_ATOMS: atom_id res chain seq x y z
N MET A 1 -39.32 -54.70 1.26
CA MET A 1 -38.58 -53.83 0.30
C MET A 1 -38.58 -52.42 0.87
N VAL A 2 -37.47 -51.98 1.47
CA VAL A 2 -37.27 -50.58 1.91
C VAL A 2 -35.85 -50.21 1.48
N SER A 3 -35.73 -49.21 0.61
CA SER A 3 -34.46 -48.72 0.06
C SER A 3 -33.79 -47.78 1.06
N PRO A 4 -32.47 -47.86 1.32
CA PRO A 4 -31.79 -46.90 2.17
C PRO A 4 -31.48 -45.61 1.38
N THR A 5 -32.12 -44.53 1.80
CA THR A 5 -31.89 -43.16 1.31
C THR A 5 -30.49 -42.69 1.68
N ARG A 6 -29.66 -42.40 0.68
CA ARG A 6 -28.33 -41.79 0.86
C ARG A 6 -28.51 -40.32 1.23
N ILE A 7 -28.14 -39.95 2.45
CA ILE A 7 -28.05 -38.54 2.88
C ILE A 7 -26.72 -37.99 2.36
N LEU A 8 -26.79 -37.12 1.36
CA LEU A 8 -25.66 -36.35 0.87
C LEU A 8 -25.45 -35.16 1.82
N PHE A 9 -24.41 -35.21 2.64
CA PHE A 9 -23.95 -34.05 3.43
C PHE A 9 -23.31 -33.02 2.49
N VAL A 10 -23.98 -31.90 2.24
CA VAL A 10 -23.36 -30.71 1.63
C VAL A 10 -22.54 -30.03 2.72
N ALA A 11 -21.21 -30.10 2.60
CA ALA A 11 -20.29 -29.37 3.46
C ALA A 11 -20.40 -27.87 3.16
N LEU A 12 -21.04 -27.13 4.06
CA LEU A 12 -21.07 -25.68 4.06
C LEU A 12 -19.65 -25.19 4.40
N ALA A 13 -18.88 -24.81 3.39
CA ALA A 13 -17.57 -24.19 3.58
C ALA A 13 -17.75 -22.79 4.16
N SER A 14 -17.75 -22.70 5.49
CA SER A 14 -17.68 -21.45 6.22
C SER A 14 -16.40 -20.72 5.80
N CYS A 15 -16.53 -19.60 5.10
CA CYS A 15 -15.43 -18.64 4.97
C CYS A 15 -15.11 -18.13 6.38
N LEU A 16 -14.00 -18.58 6.96
CA LEU A 16 -13.43 -17.93 8.14
C LEU A 16 -12.94 -16.54 7.68
N SER A 17 -13.78 -15.52 7.83
CA SER A 17 -13.28 -14.14 7.82
C SER A 17 -12.30 -14.02 8.98
N ALA A 18 -11.02 -13.84 8.67
CA ALA A 18 -10.05 -13.45 9.68
C ALA A 18 -10.59 -12.17 10.34
N ALA A 19 -10.75 -12.19 11.67
CA ALA A 19 -11.02 -10.97 12.42
C ALA A 19 -9.84 -10.02 12.17
N SER A 20 -10.05 -8.99 11.35
CA SER A 20 -9.02 -8.02 10.99
C SER A 20 -8.84 -7.03 12.14
N ALA A 21 -8.15 -7.47 13.18
CA ALA A 21 -7.86 -6.66 14.36
C ALA A 21 -6.83 -5.55 14.06
N HIS A 22 -5.90 -5.79 13.13
CA HIS A 22 -4.79 -4.87 12.86
C HIS A 22 -5.05 -3.94 11.68
N PHE A 23 -4.39 -2.78 11.70
CA PHE A 23 -4.29 -1.96 10.51
C PHE A 23 -3.56 -2.71 9.38
N ALA A 24 -4.02 -2.52 8.16
CA ALA A 24 -3.43 -3.16 6.99
C ALA A 24 -3.51 -2.26 5.76
N LEU A 25 -2.63 -2.51 4.78
CA LEU A 25 -2.70 -1.89 3.47
C LEU A 25 -3.31 -2.84 2.44
N ALA A 26 -4.23 -2.33 1.61
CA ALA A 26 -4.86 -3.09 0.55
C ALA A 26 -4.76 -2.36 -0.81
N PRO A 27 -4.11 -2.93 -1.84
CA PRO A 27 -3.33 -4.17 -1.76
C PRO A 27 -2.07 -3.98 -0.88
N SER A 28 -1.58 -5.07 -0.29
CA SER A 28 -0.34 -5.07 0.50
C SER A 28 0.92 -5.25 -0.36
N THR A 29 0.76 -5.43 -1.67
CA THR A 29 1.86 -5.53 -2.65
C THR A 29 1.54 -4.71 -3.89
N VAL A 30 2.50 -3.91 -4.36
CA VAL A 30 2.38 -3.05 -5.56
C VAL A 30 3.68 -3.09 -6.36
N ALA A 31 3.59 -2.94 -7.68
CA ALA A 31 4.75 -2.85 -8.57
C ALA A 31 5.55 -1.55 -8.35
N SER A 32 6.87 -1.60 -8.51
CA SER A 32 7.74 -0.41 -8.46
C SER A 32 7.44 0.57 -9.59
N ASN A 33 7.72 1.86 -9.36
CA ASN A 33 7.38 2.97 -10.27
C ASN A 33 5.91 3.00 -10.74
N SER A 34 4.98 2.41 -9.98
CA SER A 34 3.56 2.39 -10.31
C SER A 34 2.80 3.44 -9.52
N SER A 35 1.74 3.99 -10.13
CA SER A 35 0.75 4.80 -9.44
C SER A 35 -0.55 4.00 -9.27
N GLY A 36 -1.10 3.99 -8.06
CA GLY A 36 -2.30 3.20 -7.75
C GLY A 36 -3.02 3.68 -6.51
N LEU A 37 -4.24 3.16 -6.32
CA LEU A 37 -5.00 3.32 -5.07
C LEU A 37 -4.57 2.24 -4.07
N VAL A 38 -4.28 2.67 -2.84
CA VAL A 38 -4.01 1.82 -1.69
C VAL A 38 -4.93 2.28 -0.56
N ALA A 39 -5.70 1.34 -0.01
CA ALA A 39 -6.48 1.57 1.20
C ALA A 39 -5.63 1.35 2.44
N VAL A 40 -5.77 2.24 3.41
CA VAL A 40 -5.41 2.00 4.80
C VAL A 40 -6.67 1.49 5.49
N ARG A 41 -6.70 0.19 5.76
CA ARG A 41 -7.79 -0.43 6.50
C ARG A 41 -7.56 -0.22 7.98
N VAL A 42 -8.53 0.38 8.64
CA VAL A 42 -8.54 0.56 10.10
C VAL A 42 -8.75 -0.80 10.77
N GLY A 43 -7.99 -1.05 11.84
CA GLY A 43 -8.17 -2.18 12.74
C GLY A 43 -9.39 -2.03 13.65
N HIS A 44 -9.37 -2.69 14.82
CA HIS A 44 -10.36 -2.43 15.87
C HIS A 44 -10.19 -1.05 16.48
N GLY A 45 -11.15 -0.58 17.27
CA GLY A 45 -11.05 0.64 18.07
C GLY A 45 -10.02 0.53 19.21
N CYS A 46 -9.96 1.51 20.11
CA CYS A 46 -9.02 1.44 21.23
C CYS A 46 -9.76 0.92 22.46
N ASP A 47 -9.49 -0.31 22.89
CA ASP A 47 -10.11 -0.94 24.07
C ASP A 47 -11.64 -0.83 24.12
N GLY A 48 -12.33 -1.02 22.98
CA GLY A 48 -13.79 -0.88 22.89
C GLY A 48 -14.29 0.52 22.50
N ALA A 49 -13.41 1.52 22.42
CA ALA A 49 -13.77 2.89 22.05
C ALA A 49 -13.70 3.10 20.53
N ALA A 50 -14.68 3.84 20.00
CA ALA A 50 -14.74 4.16 18.58
C ALA A 50 -13.56 5.05 18.12
N THR A 51 -13.02 4.75 16.94
CA THR A 51 -11.96 5.55 16.32
C THR A 51 -12.52 6.85 15.78
N THR A 52 -11.89 7.97 16.14
CA THR A 52 -12.30 9.33 15.75
C THR A 52 -11.26 10.06 14.90
N ALA A 53 -10.01 9.61 14.92
CA ALA A 53 -8.99 10.07 13.98
C ALA A 53 -7.97 8.98 13.64
N VAL A 54 -7.46 9.04 12.42
CA VAL A 54 -6.39 8.18 11.91
C VAL A 54 -5.36 9.07 11.24
N THR A 55 -4.11 9.02 11.71
CA THR A 55 -2.98 9.73 11.12
C THR A 55 -1.98 8.73 10.58
N VAL A 56 -1.71 8.80 9.28
CA VAL A 56 -0.77 7.94 8.57
C VAL A 56 0.49 8.73 8.27
N LEU A 57 1.63 8.22 8.71
CA LEU A 57 2.95 8.75 8.40
C LEU A 57 3.40 8.20 7.05
N ILE A 58 3.77 9.09 6.13
CA ILE A 58 4.10 8.74 4.75
C ILE A 58 5.60 8.42 4.62
N PRO A 59 5.96 7.19 4.22
CA PRO A 59 7.33 6.78 4.21
C PRO A 59 8.18 7.54 3.19
N VAL A 60 9.50 7.56 3.43
CA VAL A 60 10.45 8.03 2.41
C VAL A 60 10.37 7.10 1.20
N GLY A 61 10.58 7.67 0.00
CA GLY A 61 10.47 6.92 -1.24
C GLY A 61 9.07 6.93 -1.88
N ILE A 62 8.02 7.34 -1.15
CA ILE A 62 6.76 7.72 -1.80
C ILE A 62 6.96 9.07 -2.49
N THR A 63 6.86 9.08 -3.81
CA THR A 63 7.16 10.27 -4.64
C THR A 63 5.94 11.17 -4.83
N SER A 64 4.75 10.63 -4.63
CA SER A 64 3.50 11.37 -4.59
C SER A 64 2.47 10.58 -3.82
N VAL A 65 1.68 11.25 -2.99
CA VAL A 65 0.50 10.67 -2.35
C VAL A 65 -0.61 11.71 -2.28
N ARG A 66 -1.85 11.27 -2.46
CA ARG A 66 -3.06 12.08 -2.35
C ARG A 66 -4.12 11.27 -1.61
N PRO A 67 -4.65 11.76 -0.47
CA PRO A 67 -5.79 11.11 0.15
C PRO A 67 -7.05 11.29 -0.69
N SER A 68 -7.93 10.31 -0.62
CA SER A 68 -9.29 10.42 -1.15
C SER A 68 -10.15 11.22 -0.18
N TYR A 69 -11.11 11.95 -0.71
CA TYR A 69 -12.13 12.61 0.08
C TYR A 69 -13.01 11.58 0.77
N VAL A 70 -13.26 11.76 2.07
CA VAL A 70 -14.16 10.92 2.85
C VAL A 70 -15.28 11.80 3.41
N PRO A 71 -16.54 11.63 2.96
CA PRO A 71 -17.66 12.41 3.47
C PRO A 71 -17.79 12.32 4.99
N GLY A 72 -17.97 13.47 5.65
CA GLY A 72 -18.09 13.55 7.11
C GLY A 72 -16.76 13.53 7.88
N TRP A 73 -15.62 13.40 7.20
CA TRP A 73 -14.29 13.47 7.81
C TRP A 73 -13.55 14.74 7.37
N ASN A 74 -12.81 15.35 8.28
CA ASN A 74 -11.83 16.37 7.95
C ASN A 74 -10.52 15.69 7.50
N THR A 75 -9.87 16.23 6.47
CA THR A 75 -8.59 15.72 5.96
C THR A 75 -7.51 16.80 6.08
N THR A 76 -6.45 16.52 6.82
CA THR A 76 -5.29 17.41 6.99
C THR A 76 -4.04 16.73 6.45
N ILE A 77 -3.22 17.49 5.74
CA ILE A 77 -1.94 17.04 5.18
C ILE A 77 -0.85 17.95 5.71
N THR A 78 0.22 17.38 6.25
CA THR A 78 1.46 18.12 6.54
C THR A 78 2.52 17.76 5.51
N THR A 79 3.49 18.66 5.33
CA THR A 79 4.61 18.44 4.44
C THR A 79 5.93 18.51 5.19
N ARG A 80 6.94 17.85 4.64
CA ARG A 80 8.34 17.88 5.08
C ARG A 80 9.26 18.18 3.89
N PRO A 81 10.50 18.65 4.11
CA PRO A 81 11.48 18.74 3.02
C PRO A 81 11.65 17.39 2.31
N SER A 82 11.75 17.37 0.98
CA SER A 82 11.96 16.16 0.19
C SER A 82 13.28 15.44 0.54
N SER A 83 14.28 16.22 0.96
CA SER A 83 15.61 15.79 1.39
C SER A 83 15.64 15.38 2.86
N ALA A 84 14.60 15.70 3.63
CA ALA A 84 14.49 15.19 4.99
C ALA A 84 14.19 13.69 4.90
N THR A 85 15.01 12.88 5.56
CA THR A 85 14.54 11.58 6.02
C THR A 85 13.23 11.86 6.75
N SER A 86 12.14 11.17 6.39
CA SER A 86 10.92 11.27 7.19
C SER A 86 11.29 10.87 8.62
N ALA A 87 10.49 11.26 9.59
CA ALA A 87 10.60 10.78 10.97
C ALA A 87 10.31 9.26 11.06
N ASN A 88 10.86 8.47 10.14
CA ASN A 88 10.69 7.05 9.92
C ASN A 88 12.03 6.33 9.73
N THR A 89 13.18 6.98 9.95
CA THR A 89 14.32 6.20 10.45
C THR A 89 13.86 5.67 11.80
N PHE A 90 13.44 4.42 11.79
CA PHE A 90 13.04 3.64 12.96
C PHE A 90 14.02 3.77 14.14
N THR A 91 15.29 4.07 13.87
CA THR A 91 16.34 4.35 14.86
C THR A 91 16.27 5.73 15.53
N ASP A 92 15.67 6.76 14.92
CA ASP A 92 15.63 8.12 15.50
C ASP A 92 14.45 8.33 16.46
N ASN A 93 13.41 7.48 16.38
CA ASN A 93 12.15 7.66 17.13
C ASN A 93 12.05 6.89 18.45
N ILE A 94 13.07 6.10 18.81
CA ILE A 94 13.11 5.43 20.13
C ILE A 94 13.33 6.46 21.26
N SER A 95 13.78 7.67 20.90
CA SER A 95 13.83 8.81 21.81
C SER A 95 12.62 9.71 21.60
N LYS A 96 11.48 9.31 22.18
CA LYS A 96 10.60 10.28 22.82
C LYS A 96 10.18 11.43 21.89
N GLN A 97 9.41 11.16 20.83
CA GLN A 97 8.40 12.16 20.52
C GLN A 97 7.45 12.16 21.72
N THR A 98 7.58 13.22 22.50
CA THR A 98 6.67 13.54 23.59
C THR A 98 5.34 13.86 22.93
N TYR A 99 4.56 12.83 22.58
CA TYR A 99 3.13 12.98 22.39
C TYR A 99 2.54 13.08 23.80
N THR A 100 2.70 14.24 24.43
CA THR A 100 1.94 14.54 25.64
C THR A 100 0.50 14.67 25.18
N GLY A 101 -0.37 13.79 25.70
CA GLY A 101 -1.79 13.84 25.45
C GLY A 101 -2.37 15.24 25.66
N GLY A 102 -3.41 15.53 24.89
CA GLY A 102 -4.19 16.76 25.00
C GLY A 102 -3.86 17.76 23.88
N ASN A 103 -4.88 18.07 23.08
CA ASN A 103 -5.12 19.41 22.52
C ASN A 103 -3.88 20.32 22.34
N GLY A 104 -2.98 19.96 21.41
CA GLY A 104 -1.77 20.75 21.21
C GLY A 104 -0.97 20.34 20.00
N LEU A 105 -1.38 20.82 18.82
CA LEU A 105 -0.42 21.15 17.76
C LEU A 105 0.51 22.24 18.30
N ALA A 106 1.49 21.86 19.10
CA ALA A 106 2.54 22.77 19.53
C ALA A 106 3.46 22.99 18.34
N ALA A 107 3.25 24.14 17.71
CA ALA A 107 4.20 24.92 16.92
C ALA A 107 5.47 24.17 16.49
N SER A 108 5.52 23.82 15.20
CA SER A 108 6.75 23.48 14.50
C SER A 108 7.83 24.50 14.91
N ALA A 109 8.83 24.02 15.63
CA ALA A 109 9.93 24.84 16.07
C ALA A 109 10.65 25.41 14.85
N THR A 110 10.62 26.73 14.72
CA THR A 110 11.63 27.48 13.97
C THR A 110 12.96 27.19 14.63
N THR A 111 13.74 26.27 14.07
CA THR A 111 15.17 26.19 14.36
C THR A 111 15.91 26.41 13.06
N ALA A 112 16.33 27.66 12.87
CA ALA A 112 17.31 28.04 11.88
C ALA A 112 18.62 27.28 12.17
N ALA A 113 18.94 26.31 11.32
CA ALA A 113 20.28 25.76 11.25
C ALA A 113 21.21 26.83 10.64
N ALA A 114 22.02 27.46 11.49
CA ALA A 114 23.12 28.29 11.04
C ALA A 114 24.26 27.39 10.54
N SER A 115 24.55 27.44 9.24
CA SER A 115 25.84 27.01 8.69
C SER A 115 26.44 28.16 7.88
N SER A 116 27.61 28.62 8.34
CA SER A 116 28.48 29.62 7.73
C SER A 116 28.99 29.20 6.34
N GLY A 117 29.02 30.15 5.39
CA GLY A 117 29.93 30.10 4.22
C GLY A 117 29.28 29.99 2.82
N HIS A 118 29.14 31.15 2.16
CA HIS A 118 29.04 31.40 0.71
C HIS A 118 28.47 30.32 -0.24
N GLN A 119 27.24 30.53 -0.72
CA GLN A 119 26.94 30.78 -2.15
C GLN A 119 25.52 31.38 -2.30
N HIS A 120 25.39 32.37 -3.18
CA HIS A 120 24.11 32.93 -3.63
C HIS A 120 23.32 31.90 -4.46
N ARG A 121 22.67 30.93 -3.82
CA ARG A 121 21.47 30.31 -4.38
C ARG A 121 20.32 30.69 -3.46
N ARG A 122 19.37 31.45 -4.03
CA ARG A 122 18.02 31.56 -3.51
C ARG A 122 17.54 30.14 -3.25
N ALA A 123 17.46 29.75 -1.97
CA ALA A 123 16.74 28.55 -1.58
C ALA A 123 15.33 28.76 -2.11
N THR A 124 15.01 28.10 -3.22
CA THR A 124 13.65 27.96 -3.70
C THR A 124 12.91 27.28 -2.57
N ALA A 125 12.06 28.03 -1.88
CA ALA A 125 10.94 27.45 -1.17
C ALA A 125 10.14 26.67 -2.23
N GLU A 126 10.31 25.34 -2.27
CA GLU A 126 9.45 24.32 -2.94
C GLU A 126 10.27 23.07 -3.29
N ASP A 127 10.78 22.35 -2.29
CA ASP A 127 10.99 20.92 -2.48
C ASP A 127 10.54 20.20 -1.21
N THR A 128 9.22 20.04 -1.11
CA THR A 128 8.57 19.39 0.02
C THR A 128 7.74 18.22 -0.48
N THR A 129 7.68 17.16 0.31
CA THR A 129 6.81 15.99 0.08
C THR A 129 5.83 15.86 1.24
N VAL A 130 4.79 15.06 1.06
CA VAL A 130 3.82 14.77 2.11
C VAL A 130 4.51 14.04 3.25
N ASP A 131 4.27 14.50 4.47
CA ASP A 131 4.78 13.90 5.69
C ASP A 131 3.70 13.06 6.39
N THR A 132 2.53 13.66 6.63
CA THR A 132 1.40 12.97 7.25
C THR A 132 0.11 13.24 6.53
N ILE A 133 -0.82 12.28 6.64
CA ILE A 133 -2.21 12.42 6.25
C ILE A 133 -3.06 12.06 7.47
N THR A 134 -3.90 12.99 7.90
CA THR A 134 -4.85 12.78 9.00
C THR A 134 -6.28 12.85 8.49
N TRP A 135 -7.07 11.83 8.77
CA TRP A 135 -8.52 11.90 8.71
C TRP A 135 -9.07 11.99 10.13
N SER A 136 -9.89 13.00 10.43
CA SER A 136 -10.42 13.25 11.78
C SER A 136 -11.89 13.64 11.79
N GLY A 137 -12.53 13.50 12.96
CA GLY A 137 -13.89 13.98 13.21
C GLY A 137 -14.99 13.01 12.81
N GLY A 138 -14.63 11.85 12.25
CA GLY A 138 -15.57 10.77 12.02
C GLY A 138 -15.72 9.84 13.21
N ASN A 139 -16.39 8.71 12.97
CA ASN A 139 -16.67 7.69 13.97
C ASN A 139 -16.64 6.32 13.31
N ILE A 140 -15.70 5.48 13.75
CA ILE A 140 -15.64 4.07 13.37
C ILE A 140 -15.87 3.28 14.66
N PRO A 141 -17.01 2.61 14.83
CA PRO A 141 -17.26 1.73 15.96
C PRO A 141 -16.15 0.70 16.15
N ASP A 142 -15.93 0.25 17.38
CA ASP A 142 -14.83 -0.67 17.73
C ASP A 142 -14.86 -1.99 16.94
N ASP A 143 -16.07 -2.45 16.60
CA ASP A 143 -16.33 -3.68 15.83
C ASP A 143 -16.46 -3.44 14.31
N ALA A 144 -16.26 -2.21 13.85
CA ALA A 144 -16.37 -1.83 12.45
C ALA A 144 -14.99 -1.58 11.84
N TYR A 145 -14.86 -1.90 10.55
CA TYR A 145 -13.71 -1.51 9.74
C TYR A 145 -14.08 -0.37 8.81
N PHE A 146 -13.09 0.44 8.44
CA PHE A 146 -13.22 1.47 7.42
C PHE A 146 -11.93 1.56 6.60
N ASP A 147 -12.07 1.84 5.30
CA ASP A 147 -10.94 1.97 4.39
C ASP A 147 -10.72 3.44 4.01
N PHE A 148 -9.57 3.98 4.39
CA PHE A 148 -9.11 5.28 3.93
C PHE A 148 -8.24 5.12 2.68
N PHE A 149 -8.72 5.60 1.54
CA PHE A 149 -8.01 5.43 0.27
C PHE A 149 -6.98 6.52 0.03
N MET A 150 -5.78 6.14 -0.40
CA MET A 150 -4.74 7.04 -0.88
C MET A 150 -4.35 6.65 -2.31
N LYS A 151 -4.25 7.63 -3.21
CA LYS A 151 -3.55 7.44 -4.48
C LYS A 151 -2.08 7.76 -4.27
N LEU A 152 -1.20 6.78 -4.45
CA LEU A 152 0.24 6.96 -4.27
C LEU A 152 1.04 6.52 -5.50
N THR A 153 2.26 7.03 -5.61
CA THR A 153 3.28 6.56 -6.55
C THR A 153 4.43 5.92 -5.77
N THR A 154 4.72 4.67 -6.09
CA THR A 154 5.74 3.86 -5.41
C THR A 154 7.15 4.20 -5.89
N PRO A 155 8.20 3.95 -5.09
CA PRO A 155 9.58 4.11 -5.50
C PRO A 155 9.96 3.15 -6.64
N ALA A 156 11.11 3.42 -7.27
CA ALA A 156 11.72 2.53 -8.26
C ALA A 156 12.34 1.28 -7.64
N ALA A 157 12.90 1.42 -6.44
CA ALA A 157 13.55 0.34 -5.72
C ALA A 157 12.51 -0.64 -5.15
N GLU A 158 12.78 -1.93 -5.33
CA GLU A 158 12.07 -2.99 -4.61
C GLU A 158 12.43 -2.91 -3.13
N THR A 159 11.40 -2.86 -2.29
CA THR A 159 11.57 -2.65 -0.85
C THR A 159 10.26 -2.97 -0.13
N THR A 160 10.29 -2.99 1.20
CA THR A 160 9.08 -2.94 2.01
C THR A 160 8.98 -1.56 2.64
N LEU A 161 7.89 -0.86 2.35
CA LEU A 161 7.57 0.42 2.96
C LEU A 161 6.71 0.18 4.20
N TYR A 162 7.02 0.90 5.27
CA TYR A 162 6.28 0.87 6.52
C TYR A 162 5.46 2.16 6.64
N PHE A 163 4.19 2.04 6.99
CA PHE A 163 3.27 3.17 7.15
C PHE A 163 2.82 3.23 8.61
N PRO A 164 3.60 3.85 9.51
CA PRO A 164 3.18 4.07 10.89
C PRO A 164 1.82 4.76 10.95
N VAL A 165 0.94 4.30 11.83
CA VAL A 165 -0.39 4.88 12.03
C VAL A 165 -0.61 5.24 13.48
N ILE A 166 -1.07 6.46 13.74
CA ILE A 166 -1.60 6.88 15.04
C ILE A 166 -3.13 6.81 14.94
N GLN A 167 -3.74 6.04 15.83
CA GLN A 167 -5.18 5.90 15.94
C GLN A 167 -5.65 6.58 17.21
N VAL A 168 -6.62 7.49 17.09
CA VAL A 168 -7.23 8.18 18.24
C VAL A 168 -8.65 7.66 18.44
N CYS A 169 -8.99 7.34 19.69
CA CYS A 169 -10.32 6.88 20.10
C CYS A 169 -10.79 7.65 21.35
N GLY A 170 -11.46 8.78 21.14
CA GLY A 170 -11.83 9.67 22.24
C GLY A 170 -10.58 10.24 22.92
N ASP A 171 -10.40 9.93 24.21
CA ASP A 171 -9.25 10.37 25.02
C ASP A 171 -8.04 9.41 24.94
N ASN A 172 -8.19 8.26 24.27
CA ASN A 172 -7.16 7.23 24.13
C ASN A 172 -6.49 7.26 22.75
N SER A 173 -5.31 6.63 22.65
CA SER A 173 -4.56 6.50 21.39
C SER A 173 -3.74 5.21 21.35
N SER A 174 -3.57 4.65 20.15
CA SER A 174 -2.68 3.52 19.86
C SER A 174 -1.73 3.83 18.71
N ASP A 175 -0.46 3.45 18.87
CA ASP A 175 0.62 3.68 17.90
C ASP A 175 0.98 2.38 17.18
N TRP A 176 0.55 2.26 15.92
CA TRP A 176 0.73 1.08 15.07
C TRP A 176 2.11 1.05 14.41
N PHE A 177 3.15 0.96 15.23
CA PHE A 177 4.55 1.18 14.84
C PHE A 177 5.44 -0.07 15.00
N GLU A 178 4.90 -1.15 15.57
CA GLU A 178 5.70 -2.33 15.92
C GLU A 178 6.20 -3.09 14.69
N THR A 179 7.45 -3.54 14.72
CA THR A 179 8.04 -4.39 13.68
C THR A 179 8.69 -5.61 14.30
N ALA A 180 9.04 -6.59 13.47
CA ALA A 180 9.84 -7.75 13.90
C ALA A 180 11.23 -7.35 14.45
N ALA A 181 11.71 -6.14 14.15
CA ALA A 181 12.98 -5.64 14.67
C ALA A 181 12.86 -5.03 16.09
N THR A 182 11.69 -4.48 16.46
CA THR A 182 11.46 -3.91 17.80
C THR A 182 10.80 -4.86 18.77
N THR A 183 10.00 -5.82 18.28
CA THR A 183 9.12 -6.61 19.13
C THR A 183 9.46 -8.10 19.03
N SER A 184 9.83 -8.68 20.17
CA SER A 184 10.02 -10.13 20.32
C SER A 184 8.73 -10.73 20.88
N GLY A 185 7.94 -11.40 20.02
CA GLY A 185 6.66 -12.01 20.40
C GLY A 185 5.51 -11.58 19.49
N THR A 186 4.27 -11.76 19.96
CA THR A 186 3.08 -11.25 19.27
C THR A 186 3.11 -9.72 19.28
N MET A 187 2.93 -9.11 18.11
CA MET A 187 2.78 -7.65 17.97
C MET A 187 1.32 -7.30 18.20
N GLU A 188 1.07 -6.38 19.13
CA GLU A 188 -0.26 -5.84 19.43
C GLU A 188 -0.62 -4.74 18.43
N TYR A 189 0.36 -3.89 18.09
CA TYR A 189 0.17 -2.76 17.18
C TYR A 189 1.17 -2.83 16.01
N PRO A 190 1.12 -3.89 15.19
CA PRO A 190 2.04 -4.06 14.07
C PRO A 190 1.84 -2.95 13.04
N VAL A 191 2.95 -2.41 12.54
CA VAL A 191 2.92 -1.39 11.51
C VAL A 191 2.40 -1.95 10.18
N PRO A 192 1.47 -1.26 9.50
CA PRO A 192 1.06 -1.63 8.14
C PRO A 192 2.22 -1.54 7.15
N THR A 193 2.35 -2.56 6.30
CA THR A 193 3.43 -2.64 5.31
C THR A 193 2.93 -2.72 3.88
N LEU A 194 3.64 -2.05 2.97
CA LEU A 194 3.46 -2.17 1.51
C LEU A 194 4.71 -2.77 0.89
N LYS A 195 4.60 -3.98 0.36
CA LYS A 195 5.68 -4.61 -0.40
C LYS A 195 5.74 -4.04 -1.81
N ILE A 196 6.90 -3.54 -2.20
CA ILE A 196 7.19 -3.07 -3.55
C ILE A 196 7.96 -4.15 -4.28
N THR A 197 7.39 -4.68 -5.36
CA THR A 197 8.00 -5.71 -6.22
C THR A 197 8.44 -5.12 -7.55
N ALA A 198 9.28 -5.84 -8.30
CA ALA A 198 9.65 -5.47 -9.66
C ALA A 198 8.43 -5.01 -10.48
N ALA A 199 8.57 -3.90 -11.20
CA ALA A 199 7.61 -3.50 -12.20
C ALA A 199 7.40 -4.64 -13.19
N GLN A 200 6.15 -5.03 -13.44
CA GLN A 200 5.87 -5.96 -14.52
C GLN A 200 6.28 -5.28 -15.82
N ALA A 201 7.27 -5.85 -16.53
CA ALA A 201 7.56 -5.43 -17.87
C ALA A 201 6.26 -5.60 -18.66
N SER A 202 5.65 -4.49 -19.08
CA SER A 202 4.56 -4.52 -20.04
C SER A 202 5.08 -5.32 -21.23
N SER A 203 4.64 -6.57 -21.37
CA SER A 203 4.88 -7.33 -22.58
C SER A 203 4.01 -6.67 -23.62
N VAL A 204 4.59 -5.66 -24.28
CA VAL A 204 4.12 -5.24 -25.59
C VAL A 204 4.37 -6.49 -26.43
N SER A 205 3.33 -7.31 -26.60
CA SER A 205 3.33 -8.31 -27.65
C SER A 205 3.57 -7.50 -28.91
N ALA A 206 4.80 -7.54 -29.41
CA ALA A 206 5.13 -7.06 -30.73
C ALA A 206 4.23 -7.85 -31.67
N GLY A 207 3.06 -7.27 -31.97
CA GLY A 207 2.18 -7.78 -32.99
C GLY A 207 3.07 -7.96 -34.20
N VAL A 208 3.17 -9.22 -34.62
CA VAL A 208 3.94 -9.62 -35.80
C VAL A 208 3.43 -8.73 -36.92
N LEU A 209 4.20 -7.71 -37.28
CA LEU A 209 3.96 -6.91 -38.46
C LEU A 209 4.22 -7.88 -39.61
N SER A 210 3.18 -8.54 -40.09
CA SER A 210 3.23 -9.35 -41.29
C SER A 210 3.56 -8.43 -42.45
N THR A 211 4.84 -8.34 -42.78
CA THR A 211 5.37 -7.74 -44.00
C THR A 211 4.75 -8.46 -45.18
N LEU A 212 3.77 -7.84 -45.85
CA LEU A 212 3.30 -8.28 -47.15
C LEU A 212 4.42 -7.99 -48.17
N PRO A 213 4.97 -8.99 -48.88
CA PRO A 213 5.83 -8.71 -50.01
C PRO A 213 4.98 -8.17 -51.16
N SER A 214 5.32 -6.97 -51.64
CA SER A 214 4.81 -6.43 -52.89
C SER A 214 5.18 -7.35 -54.05
N GLY A 215 4.16 -7.94 -54.68
CA GLY A 215 4.25 -8.51 -56.03
C GLY A 215 4.80 -9.93 -56.12
N ALA A 216 3.93 -10.93 -56.00
CA ALA A 216 4.15 -12.23 -56.64
C ALA A 216 2.79 -12.85 -57.02
N MET A 217 2.56 -12.99 -58.31
CA MET A 217 1.41 -13.73 -58.84
C MET A 217 1.61 -15.21 -58.50
N VAL A 218 0.70 -15.78 -57.71
CA VAL A 218 0.72 -17.21 -57.38
C VAL A 218 0.14 -17.99 -58.56
N ALA A 219 1.00 -18.62 -59.34
CA ALA A 219 0.63 -19.69 -60.25
C ALA A 219 0.38 -20.97 -59.44
N THR A 220 -0.85 -21.46 -59.48
CA THR A 220 -1.28 -22.70 -58.82
C THR A 220 -0.62 -23.91 -59.50
N ALA A 221 0.26 -24.62 -58.81
CA ALA A 221 0.71 -25.95 -59.20
C ALA A 221 0.17 -26.96 -58.17
N ILE A 222 -0.76 -27.81 -58.64
CA ILE A 222 -1.31 -28.95 -57.89
C ILE A 222 -0.24 -30.05 -57.92
N ALA A 223 0.31 -30.41 -56.76
CA ALA A 223 1.12 -31.61 -56.61
C ALA A 223 0.36 -32.62 -55.73
N ALA A 224 0.04 -33.76 -56.32
CA ALA A 224 -0.70 -34.86 -55.71
C ALA A 224 0.13 -35.59 -54.63
N SER A 225 -0.48 -35.79 -53.46
CA SER A 225 0.06 -36.60 -52.37
C SER A 225 -0.04 -38.10 -52.69
N LEU A 226 1.10 -38.79 -52.83
CA LEU A 226 1.17 -40.25 -52.80
C LEU A 226 1.51 -40.71 -51.38
N PHE A 227 0.51 -41.30 -50.74
CA PHE A 227 0.56 -41.94 -49.43
C PHE A 227 1.39 -43.23 -49.53
N SER A 228 2.54 -43.30 -48.86
CA SER A 228 3.32 -44.55 -48.73
C SER A 228 3.01 -45.22 -47.40
N LEU A 229 2.34 -46.37 -47.50
CA LEU A 229 2.03 -47.33 -46.44
C LEU A 229 3.33 -47.99 -45.97
N HIS A 230 3.65 -47.95 -44.66
CA HIS A 230 4.64 -48.84 -44.06
C HIS A 230 3.93 -49.85 -43.15
N LEU A 231 4.04 -51.12 -43.54
CA LEU A 231 3.72 -52.29 -42.73
C LEU A 231 4.65 -52.33 -41.50
N VAL A 232 4.08 -52.57 -40.33
CA VAL A 232 4.79 -53.16 -39.19
C VAL A 232 4.14 -54.51 -38.91
N SER A 233 4.94 -55.57 -39.00
CA SER A 233 4.61 -56.90 -38.48
C SER A 233 5.56 -57.22 -37.33
N ALA A 234 4.98 -57.54 -36.19
CA ALA A 234 5.40 -58.59 -35.26
C ALA A 234 4.21 -58.92 -34.35
#